data_AF-A0A5F0D318-F1
#
_entry.id   AF-A0A5F0D318-F1
#
_cell.length_a   1.000
_cell.length_b   1.000
_cell.length_c   1.000
_cell.angle_alpha   90.00
_cell.angle_beta   90.00
_cell.angle_gamma   90.00
#
_symmetry.space_group_name_H-M   'P 1'
#
loop_
_entity.id
_entity.type
_entity.pdbx_description
1 polymer ?
#
loop_
_entity_poly.entity_id
_entity_poly.type
_entity_poly.pdbx_seq_one_letter_code
_entity_poly.pdbx_strand_id
1 'polypeptide(L)'
;MLFCPADRPERYVKAIERADAVILDLEDAVAPADRAAARRALIEQPLDPAHTIVRINPADTADFALDLAALERTDYRDVMLAKTISAGQVERLAAYRVIALCETAAGVISATEIAAERNVVALMWGAEDLVASLGGTSSRFADGRYRDVARQARSLVLLAAGVHDKAAIDTVHLDITDAAGLHDEAADAVASGFTATACIHPSQVAVIRAAYQPTAAEVDYALGLLEAAASARGVFQHEGRMVDGPVLRHAEAVLRRAAR
;
A
#
# COMPACT_ATOMS: atom_id res chain seq x y z
N MET A 1 -5.98 0.66 3.56
CA MET A 1 -6.71 -0.06 2.49
C MET A 1 -7.08 -1.44 3.00
N LEU A 2 -8.30 -1.92 2.79
CA LEU A 2 -8.77 -3.22 3.33
C LEU A 2 -8.97 -4.25 2.23
N PHE A 3 -8.28 -5.37 2.30
CA PHE A 3 -8.55 -6.52 1.45
C PHE A 3 -9.91 -7.14 1.77
N CYS A 4 -10.65 -7.48 0.72
CA CYS A 4 -11.89 -8.23 0.79
C CYS A 4 -11.90 -9.28 -0.34
N PRO A 5 -12.07 -10.57 -0.03
CA PRO A 5 -12.19 -11.61 -1.05
C PRO A 5 -13.36 -11.32 -1.99
N ALA A 6 -13.13 -11.38 -3.30
CA ALA A 6 -14.17 -11.05 -4.28
C ALA A 6 -15.23 -12.17 -4.42
N ASP A 7 -15.01 -13.35 -3.86
CA ASP A 7 -16.03 -14.41 -3.74
C ASP A 7 -17.00 -14.17 -2.56
N ARG A 8 -16.84 -13.06 -1.81
CA ARG A 8 -17.63 -12.72 -0.61
C ARG A 8 -18.38 -11.39 -0.77
N PRO A 9 -19.30 -11.25 -1.75
CA PRO A 9 -20.04 -10.01 -1.98
C PRO A 9 -20.84 -9.53 -0.75
N GLU A 10 -21.24 -10.44 0.14
CA GLU A 10 -21.91 -10.10 1.40
C GLU A 10 -21.04 -9.24 2.35
N ARG A 11 -19.71 -9.18 2.11
CA ARG A 11 -18.76 -8.38 2.90
C ARG A 11 -18.42 -7.03 2.29
N TYR A 12 -18.77 -6.77 1.04
CA TYR A 12 -18.34 -5.60 0.27
C TYR A 12 -18.77 -4.28 0.93
N VAL A 13 -20.07 -4.15 1.23
CA VAL A 13 -20.64 -2.96 1.86
C VAL A 13 -19.96 -2.68 3.21
N LYS A 14 -19.77 -3.72 4.03
CA LYS A 14 -19.09 -3.57 5.32
C LYS A 14 -17.62 -3.18 5.16
N ALA A 15 -16.94 -3.65 4.11
CA ALA A 15 -15.54 -3.31 3.87
C ALA A 15 -15.39 -1.83 3.49
N ILE A 16 -16.23 -1.33 2.59
CA ILE A 16 -16.16 0.07 2.10
C ILE A 16 -16.59 1.08 3.15
N GLU A 17 -17.54 0.73 4.02
CA GLU A 17 -17.92 1.59 5.15
C GLU A 17 -16.83 1.74 6.21
N ARG A 18 -15.89 0.78 6.28
CA ARG A 18 -14.89 0.72 7.35
C ARG A 18 -13.55 1.29 6.94
N ALA A 19 -13.18 1.20 5.67
CA ALA A 19 -11.86 1.57 5.15
C ALA A 19 -11.92 2.74 4.17
N ASP A 20 -10.81 3.45 4.01
CA ASP A 20 -10.71 4.57 3.05
C ASP A 20 -10.73 4.10 1.59
N ALA A 21 -10.31 2.85 1.36
CA ALA A 21 -10.46 2.12 0.11
C ALA A 21 -10.46 0.61 0.37
N VAL A 22 -11.16 -0.12 -0.49
CA VAL A 22 -11.26 -1.59 -0.47
C VAL A 22 -10.48 -2.17 -1.64
N ILE A 23 -9.77 -3.27 -1.39
CA ILE A 23 -9.15 -4.08 -2.42
C ILE A 23 -9.99 -5.34 -2.57
N LEU A 24 -10.79 -5.41 -3.64
CA LEU A 24 -11.54 -6.61 -3.99
C LEU A 24 -10.58 -7.59 -4.67
N ASP A 25 -10.41 -8.75 -4.05
CA ASP A 25 -9.34 -9.67 -4.38
C ASP A 25 -9.81 -10.85 -5.23
N LEU A 26 -9.26 -11.00 -6.44
CA LEU A 26 -9.51 -12.13 -7.34
C LEU A 26 -8.40 -13.21 -7.28
N GLU A 27 -7.37 -12.99 -6.46
CA GLU A 27 -6.15 -13.79 -6.47
C GLU A 27 -6.06 -14.71 -5.23
N ASP A 28 -5.13 -14.47 -4.30
CA ASP A 28 -4.80 -15.45 -3.25
C ASP A 28 -5.91 -15.62 -2.19
N ALA A 29 -6.81 -14.65 -2.00
CA ALA A 29 -7.95 -14.83 -1.11
C ALA A 29 -9.11 -15.61 -1.75
N VAL A 30 -9.03 -15.98 -3.03
CA VAL A 30 -10.06 -16.71 -3.77
C VAL A 30 -9.51 -18.03 -4.29
N ALA A 31 -10.13 -19.14 -3.87
CA ALA A 31 -9.76 -20.46 -4.36
C ALA A 31 -9.93 -20.54 -5.89
N PRO A 32 -9.08 -21.28 -6.63
CA PRO A 32 -9.15 -21.35 -8.09
C PRO A 32 -10.54 -21.74 -8.64
N ALA A 33 -11.26 -22.61 -7.94
CA ALA A 33 -12.62 -23.03 -8.32
C ALA A 33 -13.66 -21.90 -8.21
N ASP A 34 -13.42 -20.92 -7.33
CA ASP A 34 -14.36 -19.84 -7.01
C ASP A 34 -14.07 -18.55 -7.80
N ARG A 35 -12.92 -18.44 -8.49
CA ARG A 35 -12.54 -17.23 -9.27
C ARG A 35 -13.59 -16.83 -10.31
N ALA A 36 -14.22 -17.80 -10.96
CA ALA A 36 -15.31 -17.52 -11.90
C ALA A 36 -16.53 -16.88 -11.22
N ALA A 37 -16.86 -17.31 -10.00
CA ALA A 37 -17.93 -16.70 -9.22
C ALA A 37 -17.53 -15.31 -8.70
N ALA A 38 -16.30 -15.14 -8.26
CA ALA A 38 -15.77 -13.86 -7.80
C ALA A 38 -15.81 -12.77 -8.89
N ARG A 39 -15.42 -13.11 -10.13
CA ARG A 39 -15.55 -12.20 -11.29
C ARG A 39 -17.00 -11.79 -11.57
N ARG A 40 -17.96 -12.72 -11.44
CA ARG A 40 -19.38 -12.38 -11.58
C ARG A 40 -19.83 -11.44 -10.46
N ALA A 41 -19.43 -11.71 -9.23
CA ALA A 41 -19.76 -10.86 -8.08
C ALA A 41 -19.25 -9.42 -8.25
N LEU A 42 -18.04 -9.22 -8.79
CA LEU A 42 -17.53 -7.88 -9.11
C LEU A 42 -18.44 -7.08 -10.05
N ILE A 43 -19.07 -7.76 -11.01
CA ILE A 43 -19.94 -7.13 -12.02
C ILE A 43 -21.35 -6.91 -11.47
N GLU A 44 -21.87 -7.89 -10.73
CA GLU A 44 -23.26 -7.92 -10.27
C GLU A 44 -23.49 -7.14 -8.96
N GLN A 45 -22.42 -6.91 -8.18
CA GLN A 45 -22.48 -6.22 -6.89
C GLN A 45 -21.44 -5.07 -6.84
N PRO A 46 -21.64 -4.01 -7.64
CA PRO A 46 -20.67 -2.93 -7.73
C PRO A 46 -20.58 -2.13 -6.43
N LEU A 47 -19.37 -1.73 -6.09
CA LEU A 47 -19.03 -0.71 -5.10
C LEU A 47 -18.74 0.62 -5.80
N ASP A 48 -18.63 1.69 -5.02
CA ASP A 48 -18.15 2.97 -5.55
C ASP A 48 -16.72 2.80 -6.12
N PRO A 49 -16.51 2.99 -7.43
CA PRO A 49 -15.21 2.82 -8.06
C PRO A 49 -14.16 3.81 -7.55
N ALA A 50 -14.56 4.97 -7.01
CA ALA A 50 -13.62 5.95 -6.46
C ALA A 50 -12.87 5.44 -5.21
N HIS A 51 -13.42 4.43 -4.53
CA HIS A 51 -12.89 3.85 -3.30
C HIS A 51 -12.58 2.35 -3.44
N THR A 52 -12.54 1.83 -4.67
CA THR A 52 -12.41 0.39 -4.92
C THR A 52 -11.26 0.11 -5.87
N ILE A 53 -10.39 -0.79 -5.45
CA ILE A 53 -9.28 -1.34 -6.23
C ILE A 53 -9.57 -2.82 -6.45
N VAL A 54 -9.30 -3.34 -7.63
CA VAL A 54 -9.40 -4.78 -7.89
C VAL A 54 -8.00 -5.37 -7.95
N ARG A 55 -7.67 -6.31 -7.05
CA ARG A 55 -6.44 -7.12 -7.18
C ARG A 55 -6.68 -8.22 -8.20
N ILE A 56 -5.91 -8.18 -9.28
CA ILE A 56 -5.97 -9.15 -10.38
C ILE A 56 -4.82 -10.14 -10.30
N ASN A 57 -5.02 -11.30 -10.93
CA ASN A 57 -4.06 -12.39 -10.96
C ASN A 57 -2.77 -12.00 -11.73
N PRO A 58 -1.65 -12.73 -11.53
CA PRO A 58 -0.38 -12.42 -12.18
C PRO A 58 -0.50 -12.46 -13.71
N ALA A 59 0.22 -11.55 -14.38
CA ALA A 59 0.07 -11.28 -15.82
C ALA A 59 0.32 -12.49 -16.74
N ASP A 60 1.01 -13.53 -16.24
CA ASP A 60 1.39 -14.73 -16.99
C ASP A 60 0.44 -15.92 -16.71
N THR A 61 -0.69 -15.68 -16.04
CA THR A 61 -1.72 -16.68 -15.76
C THR A 61 -2.90 -16.58 -16.72
N ALA A 62 -3.63 -17.69 -16.92
CA ALA A 62 -4.88 -17.66 -17.67
C ALA A 62 -5.96 -16.80 -16.99
N ASP A 63 -5.93 -16.72 -15.66
CA ASP A 63 -6.85 -15.94 -14.87
C ASP A 63 -6.71 -14.43 -15.12
N PHE A 64 -5.52 -13.92 -15.43
CA PHE A 64 -5.31 -12.51 -15.76
C PHE A 64 -6.19 -12.04 -16.92
N ALA A 65 -6.24 -12.81 -18.03
CA ALA A 65 -7.07 -12.45 -19.17
C ALA A 65 -8.58 -12.46 -18.83
N LEU A 66 -8.99 -13.39 -17.95
CA LEU A 66 -10.37 -13.48 -17.48
C LEU A 66 -10.73 -12.35 -16.51
N ASP A 67 -9.79 -11.91 -15.68
CA ASP A 67 -9.94 -10.76 -14.79
C ASP A 67 -10.13 -9.47 -15.60
N LEU A 68 -9.33 -9.27 -16.65
CA LEU A 68 -9.47 -8.11 -17.55
C LEU A 68 -10.81 -8.10 -18.27
N ALA A 69 -11.25 -9.25 -18.79
CA ALA A 69 -12.56 -9.37 -19.43
C ALA A 69 -13.72 -9.08 -18.45
N ALA A 70 -13.55 -9.37 -17.16
CA ALA A 70 -14.51 -8.98 -16.13
C ALA A 70 -14.47 -7.48 -15.85
N LEU A 71 -13.27 -6.90 -15.72
CA LEU A 71 -13.06 -5.47 -15.46
C LEU A 71 -13.62 -4.57 -16.57
N GLU A 72 -13.55 -4.99 -17.84
CA GLU A 72 -14.16 -4.29 -18.99
C GLU A 72 -15.67 -4.10 -18.84
N ARG A 73 -16.32 -4.92 -18.00
CA ARG A 73 -17.76 -4.86 -17.69
C ARG A 73 -18.07 -4.09 -16.41
N THR A 74 -17.08 -3.39 -15.85
CA THR A 74 -17.18 -2.58 -14.62
C THR A 74 -16.61 -1.18 -14.84
N ASP A 75 -16.87 -0.29 -13.89
CA ASP A 75 -16.29 1.05 -13.85
C ASP A 75 -14.97 1.14 -13.06
N TYR A 76 -14.47 0.01 -12.53
CA TYR A 76 -13.21 0.00 -11.79
C TYR A 76 -12.02 0.28 -12.71
N ARG A 77 -11.23 1.30 -12.38
CA ARG A 77 -10.03 1.69 -13.15
C ARG A 77 -8.74 1.70 -12.34
N ASP A 78 -8.82 1.54 -11.03
CA ASP A 78 -7.67 1.26 -10.17
C ASP A 78 -7.54 -0.25 -9.95
N VAL A 79 -6.40 -0.81 -10.33
CA VAL A 79 -6.11 -2.25 -10.22
C VAL A 79 -4.81 -2.47 -9.45
N MET A 80 -4.74 -3.58 -8.73
CA MET A 80 -3.49 -4.07 -8.14
C MET A 80 -3.04 -5.30 -8.92
N LEU A 81 -1.85 -5.25 -9.52
CA LEU A 81 -1.28 -6.39 -10.23
C LEU A 81 -0.45 -7.23 -9.26
N ALA A 82 -0.93 -8.45 -8.95
CA ALA A 82 -0.19 -9.40 -8.11
C ALA A 82 1.12 -9.85 -8.76
N LYS A 83 2.13 -10.12 -7.94
CA LYS A 83 3.42 -10.72 -8.36
C LYS A 83 4.04 -10.00 -9.58
N THR A 84 4.04 -8.67 -9.59
CA THR A 84 4.56 -7.86 -10.71
C THR A 84 6.09 -7.97 -10.77
N ILE A 85 6.63 -8.34 -11.94
CA ILE A 85 8.08 -8.57 -12.13
C ILE A 85 8.73 -7.73 -13.24
N SER A 86 7.96 -7.05 -14.08
CA SER A 86 8.51 -6.22 -15.16
C SER A 86 7.57 -5.08 -15.60
N ALA A 87 8.16 -4.04 -16.19
CA ALA A 87 7.44 -2.94 -16.83
C ALA A 87 6.47 -3.43 -17.91
N GLY A 88 6.88 -4.40 -18.75
CA GLY A 88 6.06 -4.95 -19.83
C GLY A 88 4.77 -5.63 -19.34
N GLN A 89 4.72 -6.15 -18.10
CA GLN A 89 3.46 -6.64 -17.51
C GLN A 89 2.49 -5.48 -17.23
N VAL A 90 2.99 -4.33 -16.82
CA VAL A 90 2.20 -3.15 -16.50
C VAL A 90 1.79 -2.38 -17.76
N GLU A 91 2.60 -2.38 -18.82
CA GLU A 91 2.24 -1.81 -20.13
C GLU A 91 0.95 -2.43 -20.71
N ARG A 92 0.74 -3.74 -20.46
CA ARG A 92 -0.50 -4.46 -20.85
C ARG A 92 -1.76 -3.92 -20.14
N LEU A 93 -1.59 -3.10 -19.11
CA LEU A 93 -2.65 -2.48 -18.31
C LEU A 93 -2.74 -0.96 -18.57
N ALA A 94 -2.32 -0.46 -19.74
CA ALA A 94 -2.28 0.97 -20.05
C ALA A 94 -3.62 1.72 -19.87
N ALA A 95 -4.76 1.02 -19.90
CA ALA A 95 -6.10 1.58 -19.65
C ALA A 95 -6.44 1.75 -18.15
N TYR A 96 -5.60 1.26 -17.25
CA TYR A 96 -5.83 1.22 -15.81
C TYR A 96 -4.76 1.99 -15.06
N ARG A 97 -5.09 2.46 -13.86
CA ARG A 97 -4.14 2.95 -12.86
C ARG A 97 -3.68 1.76 -12.03
N VAL A 98 -2.38 1.50 -12.02
CA VAL A 98 -1.82 0.25 -11.49
C VAL A 98 -1.11 0.48 -10.18
N ILE A 99 -1.48 -0.32 -9.18
CA ILE A 99 -0.69 -0.58 -7.99
C ILE A 99 0.12 -1.85 -8.27
N ALA A 100 1.43 -1.73 -8.44
CA ALA A 100 2.26 -2.91 -8.68
C ALA A 100 2.64 -3.55 -7.34
N LEU A 101 2.27 -4.82 -7.16
CA LEU A 101 2.63 -5.59 -5.97
C LEU A 101 3.95 -6.34 -6.24
N CYS A 102 5.04 -5.75 -5.75
CA CYS A 102 6.42 -6.26 -5.84
C CYS A 102 6.68 -7.22 -4.67
N GLU A 103 6.23 -8.47 -4.80
CA GLU A 103 6.26 -9.48 -3.74
C GLU A 103 7.03 -10.74 -4.11
N THR A 104 7.91 -10.66 -5.12
CA THR A 104 8.84 -11.74 -5.47
C THR A 104 10.25 -11.18 -5.56
N ALA A 105 11.27 -12.05 -5.53
CA ALA A 105 12.66 -11.59 -5.71
C ALA A 105 12.84 -10.78 -7.01
N ALA A 106 12.28 -11.25 -8.12
CA ALA A 106 12.33 -10.53 -9.39
C ALA A 106 11.58 -9.19 -9.30
N GLY A 107 10.39 -9.16 -8.72
CA GLY A 107 9.59 -7.93 -8.59
C GLY A 107 10.24 -6.86 -7.72
N VAL A 108 10.89 -7.27 -6.63
CA VAL A 108 11.62 -6.35 -5.74
C VAL A 108 12.84 -5.76 -6.44
N ILE A 109 13.60 -6.58 -7.20
CA ILE A 109 14.78 -6.11 -7.92
C ILE A 109 14.40 -5.19 -9.09
N SER A 110 13.30 -5.50 -9.79
CA SER A 110 12.79 -4.70 -10.91
C SER A 110 11.92 -3.50 -10.47
N ALA A 111 11.77 -3.25 -9.16
CA ALA A 111 10.78 -2.29 -8.64
C ALA A 111 10.96 -0.87 -9.23
N THR A 112 12.20 -0.42 -9.45
CA THR A 112 12.46 0.90 -10.06
C THR A 112 11.99 0.96 -11.50
N GLU A 113 12.25 -0.08 -12.31
CA GLU A 113 11.81 -0.13 -13.71
C GLU A 113 10.29 -0.21 -13.79
N ILE A 114 9.65 -1.00 -12.92
CA ILE A 114 8.20 -1.08 -12.79
C ILE A 114 7.62 0.30 -12.43
N ALA A 115 8.20 0.98 -11.45
CA ALA A 115 7.74 2.29 -10.99
C ALA A 115 7.89 3.41 -12.03
N ALA A 116 8.79 3.27 -13.00
CA ALA A 116 8.96 4.22 -14.09
C ALA A 116 7.75 4.28 -15.04
N GLU A 117 6.92 3.23 -15.06
CA GLU A 117 5.78 3.16 -15.96
C GLU A 117 4.72 4.23 -15.66
N ARG A 118 4.16 4.79 -16.73
CA ARG A 118 3.26 5.96 -16.65
C ARG A 118 1.96 5.64 -15.93
N ASN A 119 1.44 4.44 -16.13
CA ASN A 119 0.19 3.99 -15.54
C ASN A 119 0.38 3.40 -14.13
N VAL A 120 1.61 3.23 -13.63
CA VAL A 120 1.85 2.91 -12.22
C VAL A 120 1.59 4.14 -11.36
N VAL A 121 0.72 3.99 -10.36
CA VAL A 121 0.34 5.06 -9.43
C VAL A 121 0.84 4.79 -8.01
N ALA A 122 1.09 3.52 -7.67
CA ALA A 122 1.70 3.14 -6.42
C ALA A 122 2.48 1.82 -6.54
N LEU A 123 3.41 1.60 -5.62
CA LEU A 123 4.00 0.30 -5.37
C LEU A 123 3.57 -0.24 -4.01
N MET A 124 3.40 -1.55 -3.92
CA MET A 124 3.21 -2.29 -2.67
C MET A 124 4.21 -3.44 -2.62
N TRP A 125 4.55 -3.91 -1.43
CA TRP A 125 5.39 -5.09 -1.22
C TRP A 125 4.66 -6.15 -0.40
N GLY A 126 5.06 -7.41 -0.56
CA GLY A 126 4.49 -8.57 0.13
C GLY A 126 5.57 -9.48 0.71
N ALA A 127 5.54 -9.73 2.02
CA ALA A 127 6.59 -10.47 2.69
C ALA A 127 6.49 -11.99 2.53
N GLU A 128 5.27 -12.54 2.58
CA GLU A 128 5.05 -13.99 2.53
C GLU A 128 5.39 -14.56 1.15
N ASP A 129 4.83 -13.97 0.09
CA ASP A 129 5.15 -14.37 -1.28
C ASP A 129 6.62 -14.17 -1.63
N LEU A 130 7.27 -13.12 -1.07
CA LEU A 130 8.69 -12.89 -1.31
C LEU A 130 9.51 -14.06 -0.77
N VAL A 131 9.25 -14.44 0.48
CA VAL A 131 9.96 -15.53 1.14
C VAL A 131 9.66 -16.86 0.47
N ALA A 132 8.40 -17.11 0.08
CA ALA A 132 8.01 -18.29 -0.68
C ALA A 132 8.74 -18.35 -2.04
N SER A 133 8.83 -17.23 -2.76
CA SER A 133 9.53 -17.13 -4.05
C SER A 133 11.03 -17.44 -3.96
N LEU A 134 11.63 -17.22 -2.77
CA LEU A 134 13.02 -17.50 -2.47
C LEU A 134 13.25 -18.92 -1.93
N GLY A 135 12.20 -19.72 -1.76
CA GLY A 135 12.27 -21.06 -1.15
C GLY A 135 12.45 -21.04 0.37
N GLY A 136 12.14 -19.91 1.03
CA GLY A 136 12.13 -19.79 2.48
C GLY A 136 10.84 -20.31 3.12
N THR A 137 10.78 -20.25 4.44
CA THR A 137 9.67 -20.84 5.23
C THR A 137 9.01 -19.86 6.21
N SER A 138 9.54 -18.65 6.38
CA SER A 138 9.01 -17.66 7.32
C SER A 138 9.57 -16.27 7.07
N SER A 139 8.70 -15.26 7.01
CA SER A 139 9.07 -13.85 6.82
C SER A 139 9.55 -13.15 8.09
N ARG A 140 9.24 -13.70 9.26
CA ARG A 140 9.52 -13.09 10.57
C ARG A 140 10.37 -14.01 11.46
N PHE A 141 11.02 -13.42 12.44
CA PHE A 141 11.61 -14.14 13.57
C PHE A 141 10.52 -14.50 14.59
N ALA A 142 10.86 -15.35 15.57
CA ALA A 142 9.92 -15.76 16.62
C ALA A 142 9.47 -14.60 17.52
N ASP A 143 10.21 -13.49 17.54
CA ASP A 143 9.86 -12.26 18.25
C ASP A 143 9.00 -11.29 17.42
N GLY A 144 8.48 -11.76 16.28
CA GLY A 144 7.60 -10.99 15.41
C GLY A 144 8.33 -10.08 14.42
N ARG A 145 9.63 -9.78 14.58
CA ARG A 145 10.33 -8.87 13.66
C ARG A 145 10.50 -9.47 12.28
N TYR A 146 10.35 -8.67 11.22
CA TYR A 146 10.70 -9.09 9.87
C TYR A 146 12.18 -9.48 9.74
N ARG A 147 12.45 -10.52 8.96
CA ARG A 147 13.80 -10.91 8.56
C ARG A 147 14.41 -9.85 7.63
N ASP A 148 15.74 -9.83 7.57
CA ASP A 148 16.48 -8.80 6.82
C ASP A 148 16.09 -8.73 5.35
N VAL A 149 15.85 -9.86 4.70
CA VAL A 149 15.41 -9.88 3.30
C VAL A 149 14.04 -9.20 3.10
N ALA A 150 13.10 -9.37 4.03
CA ALA A 150 11.80 -8.71 3.99
C ALA A 150 11.94 -7.21 4.27
N ARG A 151 12.76 -6.82 5.25
CA ARG A 151 13.06 -5.40 5.54
C ARG A 151 13.76 -4.70 4.37
N GLN A 152 14.66 -5.41 3.69
CA GLN A 152 15.34 -4.93 2.50
C GLN A 152 14.35 -4.73 1.36
N ALA A 153 13.45 -5.68 1.11
CA ALA A 153 12.41 -5.54 0.09
C ALA A 153 11.49 -4.35 0.35
N ARG A 154 10.99 -4.20 1.59
CA ARG A 154 10.22 -3.03 2.03
C ARG A 154 10.92 -1.71 1.66
N SER A 155 12.21 -1.62 2.02
CA SER A 155 13.01 -0.41 1.79
C SER A 155 13.24 -0.14 0.29
N LEU A 156 13.56 -1.19 -0.48
CA LEU A 156 13.79 -1.07 -1.93
C LEU A 156 12.53 -0.62 -2.67
N VAL A 157 11.37 -1.20 -2.34
CA VAL A 157 10.09 -0.84 -2.95
C VAL A 157 9.70 0.59 -2.58
N LEU A 158 9.91 1.03 -1.34
CA LEU A 158 9.69 2.41 -0.93
C LEU A 158 10.57 3.39 -1.73
N LEU A 159 11.87 3.11 -1.85
CA LEU A 159 12.81 3.95 -2.60
C LEU A 159 12.49 3.99 -4.09
N ALA A 160 12.11 2.85 -4.67
CA ALA A 160 11.68 2.74 -6.07
C ALA A 160 10.42 3.57 -6.35
N ALA A 161 9.46 3.60 -5.43
CA ALA A 161 8.31 4.48 -5.55
C ALA A 161 8.74 5.96 -5.47
N GLY A 162 9.59 6.29 -4.50
CA GLY A 162 10.05 7.66 -4.25
C GLY A 162 10.83 8.29 -5.41
N VAL A 163 11.71 7.54 -6.10
CA VAL A 163 12.50 8.08 -7.23
C VAL A 163 11.64 8.44 -8.44
N HIS A 164 10.40 7.93 -8.52
CA HIS A 164 9.44 8.21 -9.58
C HIS A 164 8.21 8.99 -9.08
N ASP A 165 8.27 9.57 -7.88
CA ASP A 165 7.17 10.31 -7.24
C ASP A 165 5.85 9.51 -7.17
N LYS A 166 5.94 8.19 -7.00
CA LYS A 166 4.79 7.29 -6.86
C LYS A 166 4.45 7.11 -5.38
N ALA A 167 3.19 6.79 -5.09
CA ALA A 167 2.82 6.41 -3.73
C ALA A 167 3.44 5.05 -3.35
N ALA A 168 3.77 4.87 -2.08
CA ALA A 168 4.17 3.59 -1.52
C ALA A 168 3.12 3.11 -0.52
N ILE A 169 2.74 1.84 -0.62
CA ILE A 169 1.78 1.18 0.27
C ILE A 169 2.53 0.12 1.08
N ASP A 170 2.45 0.21 2.41
CA ASP A 170 3.06 -0.78 3.30
C ASP A 170 2.20 -2.05 3.35
N THR A 171 2.85 -3.17 3.69
CA THR A 171 2.27 -4.50 3.61
C THR A 171 1.22 -4.77 4.70
N VAL A 172 0.60 -5.94 4.63
CA VAL A 172 -0.41 -6.37 5.61
C VAL A 172 0.24 -6.89 6.90
N HIS A 173 -0.40 -6.64 8.03
CA HIS A 173 -0.07 -7.30 9.29
C HIS A 173 -0.95 -8.54 9.48
N LEU A 174 -0.34 -9.72 9.55
CA LEU A 174 -1.07 -11.00 9.52
C LEU A 174 -1.69 -11.40 10.86
N ASP A 175 -1.06 -11.04 11.98
CA ASP A 175 -1.63 -11.32 13.30
C ASP A 175 -2.76 -10.33 13.60
N ILE A 176 -4.00 -10.76 13.37
CA ILE A 176 -5.20 -9.93 13.57
C ILE A 176 -5.34 -9.49 15.04
N THR A 177 -4.75 -10.25 15.98
CA THR A 177 -4.87 -9.98 17.42
C THR A 177 -3.77 -9.04 17.93
N ASP A 178 -2.66 -8.91 17.21
CA ASP A 178 -1.55 -8.03 17.57
C ASP A 178 -1.77 -6.58 17.11
N ALA A 179 -2.67 -5.89 17.80
CA ALA A 179 -2.94 -4.48 17.54
C ALA A 179 -1.73 -3.57 17.85
N ALA A 180 -0.86 -3.96 18.78
CA ALA A 180 0.32 -3.17 19.15
C ALA A 180 1.39 -3.26 18.06
N GLY A 181 1.72 -4.47 17.59
CA GLY A 181 2.66 -4.67 16.50
C GLY A 181 2.19 -4.00 15.21
N LEU A 182 0.89 -4.07 14.90
CA LEU A 182 0.32 -3.33 13.77
C LEU A 182 0.50 -1.81 13.92
N HIS A 183 0.24 -1.26 15.10
CA HIS A 183 0.41 0.16 15.36
C HIS A 183 1.85 0.60 15.13
N ASP A 184 2.81 -0.15 15.68
CA ASP A 184 4.23 0.17 15.58
C ASP A 184 4.73 0.10 14.14
N GLU A 185 4.29 -0.90 13.37
CA GLU A 185 4.61 -1.00 11.94
C GLU A 185 3.99 0.12 11.12
N ALA A 186 2.73 0.48 11.38
CA ALA A 186 2.06 1.58 10.69
C ALA A 186 2.70 2.94 11.04
N ALA A 187 3.10 3.16 12.29
CA ALA A 187 3.79 4.38 12.70
C ALA A 187 5.15 4.52 12.03
N ASP A 188 5.93 3.44 11.93
CA ASP A 188 7.18 3.41 11.17
C ASP A 188 6.95 3.64 9.67
N ALA A 189 5.88 3.08 9.11
CA ALA A 189 5.50 3.31 7.72
C ALA A 189 5.29 4.80 7.43
N VAL A 190 4.52 5.48 8.28
CA VAL A 190 4.23 6.92 8.18
C VAL A 190 5.50 7.74 8.30
N ALA A 191 6.36 7.41 9.27
CA ALA A 191 7.64 8.09 9.49
C ALA A 191 8.61 7.92 8.30
N SER A 192 8.57 6.74 7.66
CA SER A 192 9.40 6.42 6.49
C SER A 192 8.89 7.03 5.18
N GLY A 193 7.63 7.48 5.14
CA GLY A 193 7.02 8.12 3.96
C GLY A 193 6.03 7.25 3.18
N PHE A 194 5.61 6.11 3.72
CA PHE A 194 4.48 5.36 3.13
C PHE A 194 3.19 6.19 3.19
N THR A 195 2.38 6.08 2.14
CA THR A 195 1.13 6.85 2.00
C THR A 195 -0.08 6.09 2.54
N ALA A 196 0.00 4.76 2.60
CA ALA A 196 -1.05 3.91 3.16
C ALA A 196 -0.46 2.59 3.68
N THR A 197 -1.19 1.93 4.56
CA THR A 197 -0.94 0.56 4.99
C THR A 197 -2.12 -0.31 4.58
N ALA A 198 -1.84 -1.47 3.99
CA ALA A 198 -2.86 -2.47 3.66
C ALA A 198 -3.24 -3.28 4.92
N CYS A 199 -4.47 -3.77 4.97
CA CYS A 199 -4.95 -4.60 6.08
C CYS A 199 -5.89 -5.69 5.58
N ILE A 200 -6.05 -6.73 6.39
CA ILE A 200 -6.83 -7.94 6.05
C ILE A 200 -8.07 -8.10 6.92
N HIS A 201 -8.20 -7.28 7.97
CA HIS A 201 -9.33 -7.36 8.88
C HIS A 201 -9.86 -5.97 9.26
N PRO A 202 -11.19 -5.75 9.35
CA PRO A 202 -11.77 -4.44 9.68
C PRO A 202 -11.30 -3.86 11.03
N SER A 203 -10.93 -4.70 12.01
CA SER A 203 -10.42 -4.21 13.31
C SER A 203 -9.08 -3.47 13.19
N GLN A 204 -8.29 -3.76 12.15
CA GLN A 204 -6.98 -3.16 11.92
C GLN A 204 -7.09 -1.72 11.41
N VAL A 205 -8.21 -1.35 10.80
CA VAL A 205 -8.38 -0.04 10.16
C VAL A 205 -8.24 1.11 11.15
N ALA A 206 -8.88 0.99 12.32
CA ALA A 206 -8.81 2.04 13.34
C ALA A 206 -7.38 2.23 13.89
N VAL A 207 -6.65 1.12 14.05
CA VAL A 207 -5.25 1.13 14.51
C VAL A 207 -4.35 1.85 13.49
N ILE A 208 -4.49 1.51 12.21
CA ILE A 208 -3.73 2.14 11.13
C ILE A 208 -4.07 3.63 11.04
N ARG A 209 -5.36 4.00 11.05
CA ARG A 209 -5.75 5.42 11.01
C ARG A 209 -5.16 6.23 12.15
N ALA A 210 -5.16 5.68 13.37
CA ALA A 210 -4.56 6.33 14.53
C ALA A 210 -3.06 6.55 14.35
N ALA A 211 -2.32 5.57 13.81
CA ALA A 211 -0.89 5.71 13.55
C ALA A 211 -0.56 6.73 12.44
N TYR A 212 -1.46 6.90 11.46
CA TYR A 212 -1.31 7.88 10.38
C TYR A 212 -1.72 9.30 10.79
N GLN A 213 -2.44 9.46 11.91
CA GLN A 213 -2.90 10.74 12.42
C GLN A 213 -1.81 11.37 13.29
N PRO A 214 -1.28 12.56 12.93
CA PRO A 214 -0.37 13.27 13.80
C PRO A 214 -1.00 13.63 15.14
N THR A 215 -0.21 13.56 16.21
CA THR A 215 -0.61 14.04 17.53
C THR A 215 -0.69 15.56 17.54
N ALA A 216 -1.49 16.12 18.47
CA ALA A 216 -1.58 17.57 18.65
C ALA A 216 -0.20 18.21 18.90
N ALA A 217 0.66 17.54 19.68
CA ALA A 217 2.02 18.01 19.94
C ALA A 217 2.90 18.07 18.68
N GLU A 218 2.77 17.10 17.76
CA GLU A 218 3.49 17.13 16.49
C GLU A 218 2.98 18.24 15.58
N VAL A 219 1.67 18.51 15.58
CA VAL A 219 1.06 19.61 14.83
C VAL A 219 1.52 20.96 15.39
N ASP A 220 1.46 21.15 16.69
CA ASP A 220 1.89 22.39 17.36
C ASP A 220 3.38 22.67 17.10
N TYR A 221 4.23 21.65 17.21
CA TYR A 221 5.65 21.74 16.87
C TYR A 221 5.86 22.11 15.40
N ALA A 222 5.14 21.45 14.47
CA ALA A 222 5.26 21.73 13.04
C ALA A 222 4.83 23.16 12.69
N LEU A 223 3.76 23.66 13.30
CA LEU A 223 3.31 25.05 13.14
C LEU A 223 4.35 26.05 13.66
N GLY A 224 4.82 25.86 14.90
CA GLY A 224 5.81 26.74 15.52
C GLY A 224 7.15 26.77 14.75
N LEU A 225 7.56 25.62 14.22
CA LEU A 225 8.76 25.50 13.40
C LEU A 225 8.65 26.27 12.07
N LEU A 226 7.50 26.17 11.38
CA LEU A 226 7.27 26.89 10.13
C LEU A 226 7.08 28.40 10.34
N GLU A 227 6.45 28.81 11.45
CA GLU A 227 6.36 30.22 11.83
C GLU A 227 7.75 30.81 12.11
N ALA A 228 8.59 30.11 12.88
CA ALA A 228 9.97 30.52 13.12
C ALA A 228 10.78 30.62 11.82
N ALA A 229 10.55 29.71 10.88
CA ALA A 229 11.22 29.71 9.58
C ALA A 229 10.87 30.94 8.72
N ALA A 230 9.67 31.51 8.86
CA ALA A 230 9.21 32.65 8.04
C ALA A 230 10.09 33.90 8.16
N SER A 231 10.77 34.07 9.30
CA SER A 231 11.69 35.19 9.55
C SER A 231 13.18 34.79 9.52
N ALA A 232 13.46 33.49 9.39
CA ALA A 232 14.82 32.95 9.39
C ALA A 232 15.47 33.05 8.00
N ARG A 233 16.81 33.18 7.98
CA ARG A 233 17.61 33.07 6.76
C ARG A 233 18.57 31.90 6.87
N GLY A 234 18.45 30.93 5.96
CA GLY A 234 19.31 29.74 5.98
C GLY A 234 19.06 28.86 7.20
N VAL A 235 20.12 28.27 7.72
CA VAL A 235 20.07 27.38 8.90
C VAL A 235 19.82 28.20 10.16
N PHE A 236 18.90 27.76 11.01
CA PHE A 236 18.57 28.42 12.28
C PHE A 236 18.37 27.41 13.42
N GLN A 237 18.14 27.90 14.63
CA GLN A 237 17.83 27.06 15.79
C GLN A 237 16.38 27.25 16.23
N HIS A 238 15.69 26.14 16.50
CA HIS A 238 14.35 26.11 17.09
C HIS A 238 14.33 25.05 18.19
N GLU A 239 13.90 25.42 19.41
CA GLU A 239 13.87 24.53 20.59
C GLU A 239 15.18 23.75 20.83
N GLY A 240 16.33 24.42 20.62
CA GLY A 240 17.66 23.83 20.82
C GLY A 240 18.10 22.85 19.72
N ARG A 241 17.34 22.71 18.64
CA ARG A 241 17.67 21.89 17.47
C ARG A 241 18.04 22.75 16.27
N MET A 242 19.02 22.28 15.50
CA MET A 242 19.37 22.89 14.21
C MET A 242 18.27 22.56 13.19
N VAL A 243 17.82 23.57 12.45
CA VAL A 243 16.77 23.45 11.45
C VAL A 243 17.32 23.84 10.09
N ASP A 244 17.08 22.96 9.12
CA ASP A 244 17.40 23.13 7.71
C ASP A 244 16.20 22.71 6.82
N GLY A 245 16.38 22.77 5.50
CA GLY A 245 15.30 22.49 4.52
C GLY A 245 14.59 21.13 4.70
N PRO A 246 15.31 20.00 4.86
CA PRO A 246 14.70 18.71 5.18
C PRO A 246 13.79 18.72 6.41
N VAL A 247 14.21 19.34 7.51
CA VAL A 247 13.41 19.41 8.74
C VAL A 247 12.11 20.19 8.53
N LEU A 248 12.14 21.26 7.73
CA LEU A 248 10.92 22.00 7.35
C LEU A 248 9.97 21.14 6.50
N ARG A 249 10.49 20.36 5.54
CA ARG A 249 9.66 19.44 4.74
C ARG A 249 8.98 18.36 5.58
N HIS A 250 9.62 17.90 6.67
CA HIS A 250 8.98 17.00 7.62
C HIS A 250 7.79 17.68 8.32
N ALA A 251 7.96 18.92 8.78
CA ALA A 251 6.88 19.70 9.40
C ALA A 251 5.70 19.92 8.43
N GLU A 252 5.98 20.30 7.18
CA GLU A 252 4.93 20.42 6.16
C GLU A 252 4.21 19.09 5.90
N ALA A 253 4.93 17.96 5.92
CA ALA A 253 4.34 16.63 5.78
C ALA A 253 3.39 16.31 6.95
N VAL A 254 3.76 16.68 8.18
CA VAL A 254 2.88 16.57 9.36
C VAL A 254 1.59 17.36 9.14
N LEU A 255 1.67 18.62 8.76
CA LEU A 255 0.47 19.46 8.56
C LEU A 255 -0.40 18.99 7.40
N ARG A 256 0.19 18.51 6.30
CA ARG A 256 -0.56 17.89 5.19
C ARG A 256 -1.37 16.67 5.63
N ARG A 257 -0.86 15.88 6.59
CA ARG A 257 -1.61 14.73 7.14
C ARG A 257 -2.69 15.18 8.12
N ALA A 258 -2.43 16.19 8.95
CA ALA A 258 -3.40 16.72 9.90
C ALA A 258 -4.64 17.35 9.24
N ALA A 259 -4.52 17.78 7.98
CA ALA A 259 -5.60 18.38 7.20
C ALA A 259 -6.53 17.37 6.46
N ARG A 260 -6.27 16.07 6.57
CA ARG A 260 -7.04 15.00 5.90
C ARG A 260 -8.18 14.46 6.75
#